data_AF-A0A921RUT0-F1
#
_entry.id   AF-A0A921RUT0-F1
#
_cell.length_a   1.000
_cell.length_b   1.000
_cell.length_c   1.000
_cell.angle_alpha   90.00
_cell.angle_beta   90.00
_cell.angle_gamma   90.00
#
_symmetry.space_group_name_H-M   'P 1'
#
loop_
_entity.id
_entity.type
_entity.pdbx_description
1 polymer ?
#
loop_
_entity_poly.entity_id
_entity_poly.type
_entity_poly.pdbx_seq_one_letter_code
_entity_poly.pdbx_strand_id
1 'polypeptide(L)'
;MENLAAAAGAMGRSVVRKRAFEEMNKAEDGEDKSEMLKTLEMDKAEPKENIFYPPELEALGRHLGDALGLNEEEWDALQASLAQPKPERKETIKERWLRIEELHRRMDQEREAQDKADQEEIGPDYQAWAACKFRDDWNAIWSRSYGSYEDTTRIPAMRFTHKPAPDLGVSTHDTLQVFSAKVASTSGGLQWPLDVFGFVAIRDTIDHNRNIIFNRTRESCQILTEEDHDLLLVGPTRAVFVSSPHPVTIEVDLKVKGATESEDKDLSFLAVPLLCLSTRSRLFHCSYTSKLSTLEFTLGHLVSSVEATIFVRVIRGSWPDGFHCEFSAFGVRRKNIDHDKNAADIDREKIVLFDSRGEKGTVDNDGNIKLSRRVVSVETAGELKVSLKAWKVDSDVVEKEEVFTPLRAGLSYREIDIELCAMEVSVAWSLISGTPVTARTTL
;
A
#
# COMPACT_ATOMS: atom_id res chain seq x y z
N MET A 1 7.88 31.04 9.09
CA MET A 1 8.11 31.82 7.85
C MET A 1 9.55 31.66 7.32
N GLU A 2 10.21 30.52 7.54
CA GLU A 2 11.51 30.20 6.91
C GLU A 2 11.38 29.63 5.48
N ASN A 3 10.17 29.32 5.01
CA ASN A 3 9.96 28.66 3.72
C ASN A 3 9.84 29.61 2.50
N LEU A 4 9.89 30.95 2.67
CA LEU A 4 9.70 31.90 1.56
C LEU A 4 11.00 32.37 0.89
N ALA A 5 12.16 32.28 1.55
CA ALA A 5 13.44 32.67 0.94
C ALA A 5 14.10 31.54 0.13
N ALA A 6 13.89 30.27 0.53
CA ALA A 6 14.40 29.11 -0.22
C ALA A 6 13.67 28.88 -1.56
N ALA A 7 12.41 29.33 -1.67
CA ALA A 7 11.59 29.17 -2.87
C ALA A 7 12.01 30.08 -4.04
N ALA A 8 12.52 31.29 -3.77
CA ALA A 8 12.92 32.24 -4.81
C ALA A 8 14.23 31.83 -5.52
N GLY A 9 15.15 31.17 -4.81
CA GLY A 9 16.43 30.71 -5.37
C GLY A 9 16.35 29.41 -6.18
N ALA A 10 15.27 28.65 -6.06
CA ALA A 10 15.05 27.40 -6.77
C ALA A 10 14.34 27.59 -8.13
N MET A 11 13.50 28.63 -8.27
CA MET A 11 12.77 28.91 -9.53
C MET A 11 13.68 29.33 -10.67
N GLY A 12 14.74 30.11 -10.42
CA GLY A 12 15.68 30.53 -11.47
C GLY A 12 16.56 29.39 -12.02
N ARG A 13 16.82 28.36 -11.21
CA ARG A 13 17.72 27.24 -11.57
C ARG A 13 17.01 26.08 -12.29
N SER A 14 15.68 26.00 -12.20
CA SER A 14 14.87 24.97 -12.87
C SER A 14 14.66 25.26 -14.36
N VAL A 15 14.45 26.54 -14.74
CA VAL A 15 14.11 26.92 -16.13
C VAL A 15 15.29 26.75 -17.08
N VAL A 16 16.53 27.00 -16.62
CA VAL A 16 17.74 26.87 -17.44
C VAL A 16 18.12 25.39 -17.64
N ARG A 17 17.98 24.54 -16.62
CA ARG A 17 18.23 23.09 -16.72
C ARG A 17 17.23 22.38 -17.62
N LYS A 18 15.96 22.81 -17.62
CA LYS A 18 14.91 22.19 -18.45
C LYS A 18 15.14 22.46 -19.95
N ARG A 19 15.58 23.67 -20.31
CA ARG A 19 15.90 24.04 -21.69
C ARG A 19 17.13 23.32 -22.24
N ALA A 20 18.17 23.15 -21.41
CA ALA A 20 19.36 22.39 -21.78
C ALA A 20 19.06 20.89 -21.98
N PHE A 21 18.14 20.31 -21.19
CA PHE A 21 17.75 18.90 -21.32
C PHE A 21 16.87 18.63 -22.56
N GLU A 22 16.04 19.59 -22.96
CA GLU A 22 15.21 19.50 -24.18
C GLU A 22 16.02 19.63 -25.48
N GLU A 23 17.11 20.41 -25.50
CA GLU A 23 18.00 20.48 -26.67
C GLU A 23 18.95 19.28 -26.77
N MET A 24 19.34 18.69 -25.64
CA MET A 24 20.18 17.47 -25.59
C MET A 24 19.47 16.22 -26.15
N ASN A 25 18.14 16.23 -26.25
CA ASN A 25 17.34 15.16 -26.89
C ASN A 25 17.16 15.36 -28.41
N LYS A 26 17.63 16.46 -28.99
CA LYS A 26 17.53 16.75 -30.43
C LYS A 26 18.86 16.62 -31.19
N ALA A 27 19.99 16.48 -30.51
CA ALA A 27 21.30 16.35 -31.14
C ALA A 27 21.63 14.87 -31.47
N GLU A 28 21.93 14.57 -32.73
CA GLU A 28 22.40 13.26 -33.18
C GLU A 28 23.91 13.10 -32.92
N ASP A 29 24.22 12.00 -32.22
CA ASP A 29 25.49 11.32 -31.96
C ASP A 29 26.78 12.03 -31.45
N GLY A 30 27.35 11.38 -30.43
CA GLY A 30 28.78 11.11 -30.31
C GLY A 30 29.63 12.13 -29.57
N GLU A 31 29.86 13.30 -30.16
CA GLU A 31 30.91 14.23 -29.69
C GLU A 31 30.35 15.51 -29.05
N ASP A 32 29.22 16.03 -29.52
CA ASP A 32 28.68 17.32 -29.07
C ASP A 32 28.19 17.30 -27.59
N LYS A 33 27.75 16.13 -27.10
CA LYS A 33 27.35 15.94 -25.69
C LYS A 33 28.53 15.95 -24.71
N SER A 34 29.71 15.56 -25.15
CA SER A 34 30.90 15.46 -24.31
C SER A 34 31.51 16.84 -24.01
N GLU A 35 31.45 17.75 -24.98
CA GLU A 35 31.98 19.10 -24.85
C GLU A 35 31.07 20.00 -23.98
N MET A 36 29.74 19.84 -24.08
CA MET A 36 28.77 20.54 -23.22
C MET A 36 28.80 20.08 -21.75
N LEU A 37 29.20 18.83 -21.47
CA LEU A 37 29.37 18.32 -20.10
C LEU A 37 30.58 18.96 -19.40
N LYS A 38 31.66 19.27 -20.12
CA LYS A 38 32.86 19.91 -19.57
C LYS A 38 32.61 21.37 -19.15
N THR A 39 31.70 22.07 -19.82
CA THR A 39 31.35 23.46 -19.46
C THR A 39 30.53 23.55 -18.17
N LEU A 40 29.80 22.48 -17.81
CA LEU A 40 29.02 22.40 -16.56
C LEU A 40 29.86 22.04 -15.32
N GLU A 41 31.06 21.46 -15.49
CA GLU A 41 31.94 21.09 -14.39
C GLU A 41 32.82 22.26 -13.88
N MET A 42 32.86 23.41 -14.56
CA MET A 42 33.76 24.52 -14.20
C MET A 42 33.18 25.60 -13.27
N ASP A 43 31.90 25.57 -12.91
CA ASP A 43 31.35 26.51 -11.91
C ASP A 43 31.35 25.90 -10.50
N LYS A 44 32.54 25.78 -9.91
CA LYS A 44 32.72 25.68 -8.45
C LYS A 44 33.16 27.03 -7.90
N ALA A 45 32.23 27.77 -7.33
CA ALA A 45 32.52 28.82 -6.36
C ALA A 45 31.71 28.55 -5.08
N GLU A 46 32.43 28.27 -3.99
CA GLU A 46 31.88 28.11 -2.63
C GLU A 46 31.27 29.42 -2.10
N PRO A 47 30.21 29.39 -1.29
CA PRO A 47 29.92 30.46 -0.35
C PRO A 47 30.29 30.05 1.08
N LYS A 48 31.17 30.84 1.70
CA LYS A 48 31.30 30.93 3.17
C LYS A 48 30.09 31.71 3.69
N GLU A 49 29.24 31.09 4.51
CA GLU A 49 28.28 31.81 5.34
C GLU A 49 28.54 31.47 6.81
N ASN A 50 28.92 32.51 7.58
CA ASN A 50 28.96 32.48 9.04
C ASN A 50 27.53 32.29 9.57
N ILE A 51 27.29 31.20 10.28
CA ILE A 51 26.00 30.95 10.95
C ILE A 51 25.99 31.73 12.27
N PHE A 52 25.10 32.71 12.39
CA PHE A 52 24.80 33.38 13.65
C PHE A 52 23.68 32.61 14.37
N TYR A 53 23.97 32.06 15.55
CA TYR A 53 22.98 31.37 16.38
C TYR A 53 22.28 32.38 17.32
N PRO A 54 20.94 32.38 17.42
CA PRO A 54 20.22 33.23 18.37
C PRO A 54 20.51 32.82 19.83
N PRO A 55 20.54 33.76 20.80
CA PRO A 55 20.83 33.49 22.21
C PRO A 55 19.91 32.47 22.89
N GLU A 56 18.69 32.26 22.36
CA GLU A 56 17.74 31.29 22.92
C GLU A 56 18.12 29.82 22.66
N LEU A 57 18.91 29.53 21.61
CA LEU A 57 19.39 28.17 21.29
C LEU A 57 20.60 27.76 22.15
N GLU A 58 21.44 28.71 22.57
CA GLU A 58 22.51 28.45 23.54
C GLU A 58 21.97 28.08 24.92
N ALA A 59 20.84 28.68 25.34
CA ALA A 59 20.20 28.35 26.61
C ALA A 59 19.62 26.92 26.63
N LEU A 60 19.11 26.44 25.49
CA LEU A 60 18.63 25.07 25.29
C LEU A 60 19.79 24.05 25.24
N GLY A 61 20.92 24.43 24.65
CA GLY A 61 22.15 23.62 24.65
C GLY A 61 22.71 23.40 26.05
N ARG A 62 22.79 24.45 26.88
CA ARG A 62 23.26 24.36 28.28
C ARG A 62 22.38 23.44 29.13
N HIS A 63 21.07 23.50 28.98
CA HIS A 63 20.16 22.57 29.68
C HIS A 63 20.31 21.10 29.28
N LEU A 64 20.73 20.82 28.04
CA LEU A 64 21.01 19.46 27.58
C LEU A 64 22.36 18.96 28.12
N GLY A 65 23.36 19.84 28.22
CA GLY A 65 24.65 19.55 28.87
C GLY A 65 24.50 19.21 30.35
N ASP A 66 23.70 19.99 31.09
CA ASP A 66 23.38 19.75 32.50
C ASP A 66 22.63 18.41 32.70
N ALA A 67 21.68 18.10 31.81
CA ALA A 67 20.92 16.84 31.84
C ALA A 67 21.78 15.60 31.53
N LEU A 68 22.90 15.78 30.84
CA LEU A 68 23.87 14.75 30.50
C LEU A 68 25.08 14.72 31.47
N GLY A 69 25.13 15.64 32.44
CA GLY A 69 26.19 15.73 33.44
C GLY A 69 27.56 16.13 32.88
N LEU A 70 27.60 16.76 31.71
CA LEU A 70 28.83 17.17 31.02
C LEU A 70 29.29 18.53 31.54
N ASN A 71 30.59 18.67 31.81
CA ASN A 71 31.17 19.97 32.14
C ASN A 71 31.37 20.84 30.87
N GLU A 72 31.70 22.12 31.07
CA GLU A 72 31.79 23.10 29.98
C GLU A 72 32.84 22.72 28.92
N GLU A 73 33.98 22.13 29.31
CA GLU A 73 35.00 21.63 28.39
C GLU A 73 34.54 20.38 27.62
N GLU A 74 33.79 19.49 28.27
CA GLU A 74 33.22 18.28 27.64
C GLU A 74 32.11 18.63 26.64
N TRP A 75 31.32 19.67 26.95
CA TRP A 75 30.30 20.20 26.06
C TRP A 75 30.91 20.87 24.83
N ASP A 76 31.95 21.69 25.02
CA ASP A 76 32.68 22.34 23.93
C ASP A 76 33.40 21.31 23.05
N ALA A 77 33.95 20.25 23.64
CA ALA A 77 34.53 19.13 22.88
C ALA A 77 33.48 18.35 22.07
N LEU A 78 32.29 18.13 22.62
CA LEU A 78 31.18 17.49 21.92
C LEU A 78 30.67 18.35 20.76
N GLN A 79 30.54 19.66 20.97
CA GLN A 79 30.18 20.59 19.90
C GLN A 79 31.25 20.64 18.82
N ALA A 80 32.52 20.70 19.18
CA ALA A 80 33.63 20.66 18.23
C ALA A 80 33.67 19.34 17.44
N SER A 81 33.32 18.21 18.08
CA SER A 81 33.19 16.90 17.43
C SER A 81 32.01 16.84 16.44
N LEU A 82 30.86 17.40 16.80
CA LEU A 82 29.68 17.48 15.94
C LEU A 82 29.83 18.48 14.79
N ALA A 83 30.64 19.54 14.99
CA ALA A 83 30.97 20.54 14.00
C ALA A 83 32.06 20.09 13.01
N GLN A 84 32.77 18.99 13.29
CA GLN A 84 33.68 18.43 12.29
C GLN A 84 32.87 17.86 11.13
N PRO A 85 33.16 18.28 9.87
CA PRO A 85 32.57 17.62 8.72
C PRO A 85 33.03 16.16 8.73
N LYS A 86 32.08 15.23 8.93
CA LYS A 86 32.34 13.80 8.76
C LYS A 86 32.92 13.60 7.36
N PRO A 87 33.98 12.79 7.18
CA PRO A 87 34.55 12.59 5.86
C PRO A 87 33.46 12.11 4.91
N GLU A 88 33.15 12.90 3.89
CA GLU A 88 32.22 12.53 2.83
C GLU A 88 32.82 11.37 2.03
N ARG A 89 32.67 10.15 2.53
CA ARG A 89 32.66 8.98 1.66
C ARG A 89 31.46 9.23 0.74
N LYS A 90 31.69 9.55 -0.54
CA LYS A 90 30.65 9.59 -1.56
C LYS A 90 30.13 8.17 -1.77
N GLU A 91 29.33 7.70 -0.82
CA GLU A 91 28.63 6.43 -0.91
C GLU A 91 27.81 6.49 -2.19
N THR A 92 28.12 5.60 -3.12
CA THR A 92 27.35 5.50 -4.35
C THR A 92 25.92 5.12 -3.99
N ILE A 93 24.95 5.57 -4.81
CA ILE A 93 23.54 5.17 -4.65
C ILE A 93 23.44 3.65 -4.47
N LYS A 94 24.22 2.88 -5.24
CA LYS A 94 24.33 1.42 -5.16
C LYS A 94 24.79 0.90 -3.79
N GLU A 95 25.86 1.46 -3.21
CA GLU A 95 26.36 1.06 -1.89
C GLU A 95 25.36 1.35 -0.78
N ARG A 96 24.70 2.52 -0.84
CA ARG A 96 23.64 2.88 0.09
C ARG A 96 22.47 1.88 0.02
N TRP A 97 22.10 1.44 -1.19
CA TRP A 97 21.06 0.42 -1.38
C TRP A 97 21.46 -0.93 -0.81
N LEU A 98 22.64 -1.46 -1.13
CA LEU A 98 23.10 -2.74 -0.59
C LEU A 98 23.14 -2.72 0.94
N ARG A 99 23.54 -1.60 1.54
CA ARG A 99 23.55 -1.43 2.99
C ARG A 99 22.15 -1.46 3.59
N ILE A 100 21.19 -0.82 2.94
CA ILE A 100 19.78 -0.84 3.36
C ILE A 100 19.22 -2.27 3.24
N GLU A 101 19.45 -2.95 2.12
CA GLU A 101 19.04 -4.35 1.91
C GLU A 101 19.63 -5.29 2.98
N GLU A 102 20.91 -5.12 3.32
CA GLU A 102 21.56 -5.92 4.35
C GLU A 102 21.03 -5.64 5.75
N LEU A 103 20.79 -4.37 6.09
CA LEU A 103 20.18 -3.98 7.37
C LEU A 103 18.77 -4.56 7.50
N HIS A 104 17.99 -4.52 6.42
CA HIS A 104 16.67 -5.12 6.32
C HIS A 104 16.71 -6.64 6.49
N ARG A 105 17.61 -7.33 5.79
CA ARG A 105 17.82 -8.78 5.92
C ARG A 105 18.12 -9.19 7.36
N ARG A 106 18.94 -8.39 8.06
CA ARG A 106 19.25 -8.62 9.47
C ARG A 106 18.03 -8.42 10.37
N MET A 107 17.26 -7.35 10.16
CA MET A 107 16.03 -7.09 10.91
C MET A 107 14.98 -8.20 10.73
N ASP A 108 14.84 -8.75 9.52
CA ASP A 108 13.98 -9.92 9.27
C ASP A 108 14.47 -11.15 10.04
N GLN A 109 15.78 -11.44 9.98
CA GLN A 109 16.35 -12.60 10.69
C GLN A 109 16.24 -12.48 12.21
N GLU A 110 16.48 -11.30 12.77
CA GLU A 110 16.34 -11.05 14.20
C GLU A 110 14.87 -11.24 14.65
N ARG A 111 13.91 -10.76 13.86
CA ARG A 111 12.48 -10.99 14.11
C ARG A 111 12.09 -12.46 14.00
N GLU A 112 12.47 -13.14 12.92
CA GLU A 112 12.16 -14.56 12.74
C GLU A 112 12.76 -15.42 13.86
N ALA A 113 13.97 -15.10 14.32
CA ALA A 113 14.59 -15.77 15.46
C ALA A 113 13.83 -15.53 16.76
N GLN A 114 13.37 -14.30 17.00
CA GLN A 114 12.55 -13.97 18.17
C GLN A 114 11.19 -14.65 18.11
N ASP A 115 10.49 -14.58 16.97
CA ASP A 115 9.18 -15.20 16.76
C ASP A 115 9.27 -16.72 16.97
N LYS A 116 10.37 -17.34 16.52
CA LYS A 116 10.62 -18.77 16.75
C LYS A 116 10.83 -19.08 18.23
N ALA A 117 11.63 -18.28 18.94
CA ALA A 117 11.85 -18.48 20.37
C ALA A 117 10.55 -18.32 21.18
N ASP A 118 9.77 -17.27 20.88
CA ASP A 118 8.48 -17.03 21.51
C ASP A 118 7.47 -18.15 21.18
N GLN A 119 7.49 -18.67 19.95
CA GLN A 119 6.65 -19.80 19.55
C GLN A 119 7.04 -21.11 20.27
N GLU A 120 8.32 -21.34 20.53
CA GLU A 120 8.80 -22.48 21.33
C GLU A 120 8.37 -22.35 22.81
N GLU A 121 8.34 -21.14 23.37
CA GLU A 121 7.92 -20.87 24.75
C GLU A 121 6.40 -20.93 24.94
N ILE A 122 5.63 -20.25 24.07
CA ILE A 122 4.18 -20.08 24.19
C ILE A 122 3.41 -21.26 23.58
N GLY A 123 3.97 -21.90 22.55
CA GLY A 123 3.39 -23.04 21.88
C GLY A 123 2.24 -22.67 20.92
N PRO A 124 1.15 -23.47 20.85
CA PRO A 124 0.14 -23.37 19.78
C PRO A 124 -0.68 -22.07 19.82
N ASP A 125 -0.70 -21.37 20.95
CA ASP A 125 -1.41 -20.10 21.11
C ASP A 125 -0.54 -18.86 20.80
N TYR A 126 0.69 -19.04 20.31
CA TYR A 126 1.63 -17.95 20.02
C TYR A 126 1.00 -16.82 19.19
N GLN A 127 0.29 -17.15 18.10
CA GLN A 127 -0.32 -16.14 17.23
C GLN A 127 -1.38 -15.29 17.96
N ALA A 128 -2.16 -15.92 18.84
CA ALA A 128 -3.17 -15.24 19.63
C ALA A 128 -2.54 -14.35 20.71
N TRP A 129 -1.48 -14.84 21.35
CA TRP A 129 -0.68 -14.05 22.28
C TRP A 129 -0.03 -12.85 21.58
N ALA A 130 0.57 -13.05 20.40
CA ALA A 130 1.19 -12.00 19.61
C ALA A 130 0.17 -10.94 19.18
N ALA A 131 -1.06 -11.34 18.85
CA ALA A 131 -2.16 -10.41 18.56
C ALA A 131 -2.55 -9.55 19.76
N CYS A 132 -2.64 -10.14 20.96
CA CYS A 132 -2.88 -9.40 22.20
C CYS A 132 -1.73 -8.42 22.49
N LYS A 133 -0.48 -8.88 22.37
CA LYS A 133 0.70 -8.02 22.55
C LYS A 133 0.71 -6.86 21.56
N PHE A 134 0.42 -7.12 20.29
CA PHE A 134 0.30 -6.09 19.27
C PHE A 134 -0.77 -5.05 19.63
N ARG A 135 -1.92 -5.47 20.16
CA ARG A 135 -2.96 -4.55 20.64
C ARG A 135 -2.46 -3.64 21.76
N ASP A 136 -1.75 -4.21 22.74
CA ASP A 136 -1.23 -3.46 23.88
C ASP A 136 -0.15 -2.46 23.44
N ASP A 137 0.79 -2.90 22.60
CA ASP A 137 1.81 -2.04 21.98
C ASP A 137 1.16 -0.93 21.15
N TRP A 138 0.11 -1.27 20.38
CA TRP A 138 -0.62 -0.28 19.58
C TRP A 138 -1.25 0.79 20.46
N ASN A 139 -1.93 0.39 21.53
CA ASN A 139 -2.56 1.32 22.45
C ASN A 139 -1.54 2.20 23.16
N ALA A 140 -0.37 1.66 23.52
CA ALA A 140 0.70 2.43 24.15
C ALA A 140 1.29 3.50 23.22
N ILE A 141 1.47 3.17 21.93
CA ILE A 141 2.18 4.03 20.98
C ILE A 141 1.24 5.01 20.27
N TRP A 142 0.06 4.55 19.82
CA TRP A 142 -0.73 5.25 18.80
C TRP A 142 -2.07 5.79 19.28
N SER A 143 -2.63 5.30 20.39
CA SER A 143 -3.98 5.67 20.84
C SER A 143 -4.19 7.19 21.02
N ARG A 144 -3.15 7.89 21.50
CA ARG A 144 -3.18 9.35 21.71
C ARG A 144 -3.34 10.15 20.41
N SER A 145 -2.88 9.61 19.29
CA SER A 145 -2.81 10.32 18.01
C SER A 145 -3.83 9.83 16.99
N TYR A 146 -4.21 8.55 17.06
CA TYR A 146 -4.94 7.89 15.97
C TYR A 146 -6.31 7.31 16.37
N GLY A 147 -6.68 7.36 17.66
CA GLY A 147 -7.98 6.96 18.15
C GLY A 147 -7.97 5.63 18.89
N SER A 148 -9.05 4.85 18.78
CA SER A 148 -9.14 3.53 19.40
C SER A 148 -8.47 2.47 18.54
N TYR A 149 -7.97 1.40 19.15
CA TYR A 149 -7.41 0.27 18.41
C TYR A 149 -8.40 -0.27 17.36
N GLU A 150 -9.68 -0.31 17.70
CA GLU A 150 -10.74 -0.88 16.88
C GLU A 150 -11.16 0.01 15.70
N ASP A 151 -10.67 1.26 15.65
CA ASP A 151 -11.05 2.22 14.62
C ASP A 151 -10.64 1.73 13.22
N THR A 152 -11.56 1.91 12.27
CA THR A 152 -11.28 1.74 10.84
C THR A 152 -10.71 3.02 10.25
N THR A 153 -9.92 2.90 9.18
CA THR A 153 -9.37 4.07 8.48
C THR A 153 -10.48 5.05 8.11
N ARG A 154 -10.28 6.33 8.43
CA ARG A 154 -11.18 7.43 8.05
C ARG A 154 -10.73 8.10 6.76
N ILE A 155 -9.65 7.62 6.17
CA ILE A 155 -9.08 8.15 4.94
C ILE A 155 -9.83 7.51 3.77
N PRO A 156 -10.55 8.31 2.96
CA PRO A 156 -11.24 7.77 1.81
C PRO A 156 -10.25 7.46 0.67
N ALA A 157 -10.64 6.56 -0.22
CA ALA A 157 -10.05 6.48 -1.54
C ALA A 157 -10.28 7.77 -2.35
N MET A 158 -9.58 7.90 -3.49
CA MET A 158 -9.69 9.01 -4.44
C MET A 158 -9.30 10.38 -3.88
N ARG A 159 -8.54 10.42 -2.79
CA ARG A 159 -8.25 11.63 -2.02
C ARG A 159 -7.68 12.76 -2.88
N PHE A 160 -6.84 12.43 -3.85
CA PHE A 160 -6.16 13.38 -4.74
C PHE A 160 -6.60 13.25 -6.19
N THR A 161 -7.78 12.68 -6.45
CA THR A 161 -8.29 12.51 -7.81
C THR A 161 -8.66 13.84 -8.46
N HIS A 162 -9.42 14.70 -7.78
CA HIS A 162 -9.89 15.98 -8.34
C HIS A 162 -9.07 17.18 -7.88
N LYS A 163 -8.50 17.10 -6.68
CA LYS A 163 -7.67 18.15 -6.10
C LYS A 163 -6.22 17.69 -6.16
N PRO A 164 -5.31 18.47 -6.76
CA PRO A 164 -3.89 18.13 -6.75
C PRO A 164 -3.43 18.00 -5.31
N ALA A 165 -2.61 16.97 -5.06
CA ALA A 165 -1.95 16.82 -3.78
C ALA A 165 -1.14 18.09 -3.45
N PRO A 166 -1.10 18.56 -2.19
CA PRO A 166 -0.22 19.66 -1.81
C PRO A 166 1.22 19.35 -2.23
N ASP A 167 1.95 20.35 -2.75
CA ASP A 167 3.30 20.21 -3.34
C ASP A 167 4.37 19.64 -2.37
N LEU A 168 4.04 19.48 -1.08
CA LEU A 168 4.90 18.90 -0.05
C LEU A 168 4.60 17.40 0.14
N GLY A 169 5.41 16.54 -0.49
CA GLY A 169 5.60 15.16 -0.05
C GLY A 169 4.72 14.08 -0.69
N VAL A 170 4.03 14.37 -1.80
CA VAL A 170 3.23 13.34 -2.51
C VAL A 170 3.93 12.88 -3.78
N SER A 171 4.72 11.82 -3.65
CA SER A 171 5.32 11.06 -4.75
C SER A 171 4.53 9.78 -5.03
N THR A 172 4.89 9.05 -6.07
CA THR A 172 4.45 7.65 -6.22
C THR A 172 5.09 6.84 -5.11
N HIS A 173 4.29 6.02 -4.42
CA HIS A 173 4.75 5.23 -3.28
C HIS A 173 4.50 3.75 -3.51
N ASP A 174 5.18 2.95 -2.72
CA ASP A 174 4.99 1.52 -2.72
C ASP A 174 3.68 1.18 -2.03
N THR A 175 3.03 0.13 -2.52
CA THR A 175 1.80 -0.37 -1.93
C THR A 175 1.78 -1.87 -1.79
N LEU A 176 0.92 -2.34 -0.90
CA LEU A 176 0.56 -3.74 -0.78
C LEU A 176 -0.82 -3.95 -1.41
N GLN A 177 -0.86 -4.74 -2.48
CA GLN A 177 -2.09 -5.24 -3.09
C GLN A 177 -2.46 -6.57 -2.46
N VAL A 178 -3.71 -6.70 -2.03
CA VAL A 178 -4.28 -7.99 -1.59
C VAL A 178 -5.07 -8.58 -2.75
N PHE A 179 -4.68 -9.75 -3.24
CA PHE A 179 -5.40 -10.45 -4.30
C PHE A 179 -6.47 -11.36 -3.70
N SER A 180 -6.06 -12.30 -2.85
CA SER A 180 -6.95 -13.26 -2.19
C SER A 180 -6.54 -13.51 -0.73
N ALA A 181 -7.50 -14.03 0.03
CA ALA A 181 -7.29 -14.63 1.34
C ALA A 181 -8.23 -15.83 1.46
N LYS A 182 -7.71 -16.99 1.85
CA LYS A 182 -8.49 -18.24 1.93
C LYS A 182 -8.18 -19.04 3.17
N VAL A 183 -9.14 -19.85 3.59
CA VAL A 183 -8.97 -20.84 4.66
C VAL A 183 -8.37 -22.11 4.05
N ALA A 184 -7.04 -22.19 3.98
CA ALA A 184 -6.33 -23.27 3.29
C ALA A 184 -6.44 -24.63 4.00
N SER A 185 -6.57 -24.63 5.33
CA SER A 185 -6.84 -25.85 6.09
C SER A 185 -7.53 -25.54 7.42
N THR A 186 -8.21 -26.53 7.97
CA THR A 186 -8.91 -26.46 9.25
C THR A 186 -8.43 -27.56 10.20
N SER A 187 -8.47 -27.30 11.50
CA SER A 187 -8.13 -28.25 12.55
C SER A 187 -9.27 -28.36 13.58
N GLY A 188 -9.09 -29.20 14.61
CA GLY A 188 -10.05 -29.32 15.71
C GLY A 188 -11.41 -29.94 15.34
N GLY A 189 -11.48 -30.72 14.25
CA GLY A 189 -12.66 -31.50 13.87
C GLY A 189 -13.82 -30.66 13.28
N LEU A 190 -13.56 -29.42 12.85
CA LEU A 190 -14.55 -28.62 12.11
C LEU A 190 -15.06 -29.37 10.88
N GLN A 191 -16.36 -29.28 10.62
CA GLN A 191 -17.01 -29.93 9.48
C GLN A 191 -17.48 -28.86 8.50
N TRP A 192 -17.15 -29.04 7.22
CA TRP A 192 -17.67 -28.19 6.15
C TRP A 192 -19.17 -28.46 5.93
N PRO A 193 -19.96 -27.47 5.52
CA PRO A 193 -19.58 -26.07 5.30
C PRO A 193 -19.42 -25.26 6.60
N LEU A 194 -18.62 -24.19 6.56
CA LEU A 194 -18.38 -23.30 7.69
C LEU A 194 -19.09 -21.95 7.51
N ASP A 195 -19.89 -21.56 8.50
CA ASP A 195 -20.44 -20.22 8.63
C ASP A 195 -19.40 -19.28 9.27
N VAL A 196 -18.62 -18.59 8.45
CA VAL A 196 -17.50 -17.75 8.89
C VAL A 196 -17.92 -16.28 9.02
N PHE A 197 -17.56 -15.66 10.14
CA PHE A 197 -17.73 -14.22 10.38
C PHE A 197 -16.52 -13.62 11.10
N GLY A 198 -16.50 -12.30 11.24
CA GLY A 198 -15.36 -11.54 11.75
C GLY A 198 -14.71 -10.68 10.67
N PHE A 199 -13.43 -10.35 10.82
CA PHE A 199 -12.73 -9.47 9.89
C PHE A 199 -11.30 -9.91 9.57
N VAL A 200 -10.85 -9.44 8.40
CA VAL A 200 -9.44 -9.34 8.02
C VAL A 200 -9.18 -7.88 7.69
N ALA A 201 -8.15 -7.29 8.27
CA ALA A 201 -7.77 -5.91 8.04
C ALA A 201 -6.25 -5.79 7.82
N ILE A 202 -5.84 -4.73 7.14
CA ILE A 202 -4.43 -4.34 7.08
C ILE A 202 -4.28 -2.97 7.74
N ARG A 203 -3.24 -2.82 8.55
CA ARG A 203 -2.83 -1.55 9.13
C ARG A 203 -1.55 -1.08 8.47
N ASP A 204 -1.54 0.16 8.01
CA ASP A 204 -0.33 0.81 7.52
C ASP A 204 0.02 2.03 8.39
N THR A 205 1.12 2.68 8.05
CA THR A 205 1.68 3.78 8.84
C THR A 205 1.01 5.13 8.61
N ILE A 206 0.00 5.23 7.73
CA ILE A 206 -0.64 6.53 7.48
C ILE A 206 -1.50 6.92 8.69
N ASP A 207 -2.35 6.00 9.16
CA ASP A 207 -3.23 6.25 10.29
C ASP A 207 -3.28 5.10 11.31
N HIS A 208 -2.53 4.00 11.10
CA HIS A 208 -2.48 2.83 11.98
C HIS A 208 -3.83 2.15 12.24
N ASN A 209 -4.89 2.58 11.55
CA ASN A 209 -6.27 2.10 11.73
C ASN A 209 -6.57 0.96 10.75
N ARG A 210 -7.64 0.20 11.01
CA ARG A 210 -8.01 -0.96 10.20
C ARG A 210 -8.44 -0.52 8.80
N ASN A 211 -7.65 -0.88 7.79
CA ASN A 211 -8.10 -0.87 6.40
C ASN A 211 -8.73 -2.23 6.10
N ILE A 212 -10.06 -2.29 6.17
CA ILE A 212 -10.82 -3.54 6.11
C ILE A 212 -10.64 -4.21 4.75
N ILE A 213 -10.31 -5.51 4.77
CA ILE A 213 -10.16 -6.37 3.59
C ILE A 213 -11.34 -7.34 3.48
N PHE A 214 -11.73 -7.97 4.59
CA PHE A 214 -12.92 -8.81 4.75
C PHE A 214 -13.65 -8.40 6.03
N ASN A 215 -14.98 -8.39 6.01
CA ASN A 215 -15.79 -8.14 7.20
C ASN A 215 -17.19 -8.73 7.07
N ARG A 216 -17.59 -9.55 8.03
CA ARG A 216 -18.92 -10.14 8.14
C ARG A 216 -19.35 -10.15 9.60
N THR A 217 -20.62 -9.81 9.85
CA THR A 217 -21.22 -9.98 11.18
C THR A 217 -21.70 -11.42 11.35
N ARG A 218 -22.01 -11.81 12.59
CA ARG A 218 -22.53 -13.14 12.91
C ARG A 218 -23.89 -13.43 12.26
N GLU A 219 -24.69 -12.40 11.98
CA GLU A 219 -26.00 -12.51 11.33
C GLU A 219 -25.87 -12.66 9.81
N SER A 220 -24.73 -12.24 9.25
CA SER A 220 -24.43 -12.24 7.82
C SER A 220 -23.12 -12.97 7.55
N CYS A 221 -22.97 -14.19 8.05
CA CYS A 221 -21.82 -15.05 7.78
C CYS A 221 -21.60 -15.27 6.27
N GLN A 222 -20.35 -15.53 5.90
CA GLN A 222 -20.05 -16.17 4.63
C GLN A 222 -19.98 -17.69 4.83
N ILE A 223 -20.67 -18.44 3.99
CA ILE A 223 -20.55 -19.90 3.94
C ILE A 223 -19.32 -20.24 3.10
N LEU A 224 -18.40 -20.99 3.68
CA LEU A 224 -17.27 -21.61 2.98
C LEU A 224 -17.54 -23.12 2.86
N THR A 225 -17.29 -23.71 1.69
CA THR A 225 -17.52 -25.15 1.42
C THR A 225 -16.20 -25.88 1.19
N GLU A 226 -16.20 -27.21 1.03
CA GLU A 226 -14.97 -27.95 0.74
C GLU A 226 -14.33 -27.55 -0.62
N GLU A 227 -15.14 -27.03 -1.54
CA GLU A 227 -14.73 -26.60 -2.87
C GLU A 227 -14.42 -25.10 -2.98
N ASP A 228 -15.04 -24.24 -2.16
CA ASP A 228 -14.83 -22.78 -2.12
C ASP A 228 -14.43 -22.31 -0.70
N HIS A 229 -13.12 -22.13 -0.51
CA HIS A 229 -12.50 -21.66 0.74
C HIS A 229 -12.11 -20.18 0.72
N ASP A 230 -12.39 -19.46 -0.38
CA ASP A 230 -11.96 -18.08 -0.57
C ASP A 230 -12.86 -17.10 0.19
N LEU A 231 -12.25 -16.22 0.97
CA LEU A 231 -12.98 -15.13 1.62
C LEU A 231 -13.41 -14.11 0.56
N LEU A 232 -14.69 -13.73 0.56
CA LEU A 232 -15.19 -12.70 -0.34
C LEU A 232 -14.74 -11.32 0.16
N LEU A 233 -13.59 -10.89 -0.36
CA LEU A 233 -12.97 -9.64 0.04
C LEU A 233 -13.85 -8.45 -0.38
N VAL A 234 -13.92 -7.43 0.49
CA VAL A 234 -14.72 -6.21 0.31
C VAL A 234 -13.85 -4.94 0.24
N GLY A 235 -12.55 -5.08 0.47
CA GLY A 235 -11.62 -3.97 0.50
C GLY A 235 -10.34 -4.20 -0.31
N PRO A 236 -9.32 -3.34 -0.16
CA PRO A 236 -9.23 -2.33 0.88
C PRO A 236 -10.15 -1.11 0.63
N THR A 237 -10.35 -0.29 1.66
CA THR A 237 -11.07 0.99 1.59
C THR A 237 -10.29 2.05 0.82
N ARG A 238 -8.96 1.98 0.88
CA ARG A 238 -7.97 2.80 0.19
C ARG A 238 -6.72 1.96 -0.08
N ALA A 239 -5.83 2.36 -0.97
CA ALA A 239 -4.57 1.64 -1.19
C ALA A 239 -3.77 1.51 0.11
N VAL A 240 -3.17 0.34 0.34
CA VAL A 240 -2.35 0.06 1.52
C VAL A 240 -0.96 0.61 1.28
N PHE A 241 -0.55 1.57 2.09
CA PHE A 241 0.73 2.25 1.95
C PHE A 241 1.86 1.43 2.55
N VAL A 242 2.95 1.26 1.81
CA VAL A 242 4.17 0.59 2.28
C VAL A 242 5.26 1.64 2.46
N SER A 243 5.79 1.74 3.68
CA SER A 243 6.88 2.66 4.00
C SER A 243 8.02 1.94 4.68
N SER A 244 9.02 1.50 3.92
CA SER A 244 10.25 0.94 4.49
C SER A 244 10.92 1.94 5.45
N PRO A 245 11.39 1.51 6.64
CA PRO A 245 11.46 0.14 7.16
C PRO A 245 10.25 -0.29 8.01
N HIS A 246 9.15 0.46 8.01
CA HIS A 246 7.98 0.17 8.84
C HIS A 246 7.08 -0.91 8.21
N PRO A 247 6.67 -1.93 8.99
CA PRO A 247 5.78 -2.97 8.48
C PRO A 247 4.37 -2.47 8.28
N VAL A 248 3.67 -3.14 7.37
CA VAL A 248 2.20 -3.19 7.38
C VAL A 248 1.76 -4.40 8.19
N THR A 249 0.72 -4.31 9.00
CA THR A 249 0.27 -5.44 9.83
C THR A 249 -1.01 -6.04 9.27
N ILE A 250 -1.01 -7.34 9.01
CA ILE A 250 -2.25 -8.09 8.78
C ILE A 250 -2.85 -8.41 10.14
N GLU A 251 -4.09 -7.98 10.37
CA GLU A 251 -4.87 -8.28 11.57
C GLU A 251 -6.08 -9.14 11.18
N VAL A 252 -6.30 -10.22 11.92
CA VAL A 252 -7.38 -11.18 11.68
C VAL A 252 -8.05 -11.55 12.99
N ASP A 253 -9.37 -11.49 12.98
CA ASP A 253 -10.24 -12.09 14.00
C ASP A 253 -11.42 -12.73 13.25
N LEU A 254 -11.32 -14.03 13.01
CA LEU A 254 -12.33 -14.83 12.32
C LEU A 254 -12.87 -15.91 13.24
N LYS A 255 -14.17 -16.17 13.12
CA LYS A 255 -14.91 -17.13 13.94
C LYS A 255 -15.81 -17.98 13.07
N VAL A 256 -16.04 -19.21 13.52
CA VAL A 256 -17.10 -20.08 13.01
C VAL A 256 -18.31 -19.96 13.92
N LYS A 257 -19.47 -19.72 13.33
CA LYS A 257 -20.74 -19.59 14.03
C LYS A 257 -21.19 -20.94 14.61
N GLY A 258 -21.47 -20.95 15.91
CA GLY A 258 -22.17 -22.03 16.61
C GLY A 258 -23.69 -21.82 16.64
N ALA A 259 -24.44 -22.76 17.22
CA ALA A 259 -25.89 -22.59 17.35
C ALA A 259 -26.22 -21.39 18.25
N THR A 260 -25.37 -21.12 19.23
CA THR A 260 -25.41 -19.94 20.11
C THR A 260 -24.08 -19.19 20.11
N GLU A 261 -24.06 -17.93 20.56
CA GLU A 261 -22.81 -17.15 20.63
C GLU A 261 -21.74 -17.80 21.51
N SER A 262 -22.14 -18.48 22.59
CA SER A 262 -21.22 -19.22 23.45
C SER A 262 -20.62 -20.47 22.81
N GLU A 263 -21.19 -20.93 21.70
CA GLU A 263 -20.68 -22.07 20.91
C GLU A 263 -19.85 -21.62 19.71
N ASP A 264 -19.72 -20.31 19.47
CA ASP A 264 -18.84 -19.79 18.43
C ASP A 264 -17.39 -20.17 18.74
N LYS A 265 -16.63 -20.50 17.69
CA LYS A 265 -15.24 -20.94 17.81
C LYS A 265 -14.33 -19.98 17.08
N ASP A 266 -13.20 -19.63 17.70
CA ASP A 266 -12.16 -18.84 17.03
C ASP A 266 -11.54 -19.66 15.90
N LEU A 267 -11.77 -19.21 14.67
CA LEU A 267 -11.22 -19.84 13.47
C LEU A 267 -9.77 -19.42 13.27
N SER A 268 -9.49 -18.12 13.37
CA SER A 268 -8.14 -17.55 13.28
C SER A 268 -8.10 -16.23 14.05
N PHE A 269 -7.07 -16.05 14.89
CA PHE A 269 -6.84 -14.81 15.63
C PHE A 269 -5.35 -14.47 15.61
N LEU A 270 -4.94 -13.46 14.85
CA LEU A 270 -3.53 -13.11 14.65
C LEU A 270 -3.34 -11.62 14.30
N ALA A 271 -2.15 -11.10 14.59
CA ALA A 271 -1.69 -9.81 14.07
C ALA A 271 -0.21 -9.94 13.67
N VAL A 272 0.06 -9.98 12.36
CA VAL A 272 1.40 -10.29 11.83
C VAL A 272 1.97 -9.11 11.05
N PRO A 273 3.15 -8.59 11.43
CA PRO A 273 3.83 -7.56 10.66
C PRO A 273 4.44 -8.16 9.39
N LEU A 274 4.20 -7.49 8.26
CA LEU A 274 4.78 -7.75 6.95
C LEU A 274 5.75 -6.63 6.57
N LEU A 275 7.02 -7.00 6.41
CA LEU A 275 8.01 -6.12 5.80
C LEU A 275 8.05 -6.35 4.28
N CYS A 276 7.68 -5.31 3.54
CA CYS A 276 7.76 -5.28 2.09
C CYS A 276 9.06 -4.57 1.66
N LEU A 277 10.17 -5.29 1.73
CA LEU A 277 11.53 -4.75 1.58
C LEU A 277 12.08 -4.87 0.16
N SER A 278 11.23 -5.16 -0.82
CA SER A 278 11.69 -5.36 -2.20
C SER A 278 11.92 -4.03 -2.92
N THR A 279 12.97 -3.96 -3.73
CA THR A 279 13.20 -2.84 -4.66
C THR A 279 12.39 -2.96 -5.95
N ARG A 280 11.64 -4.06 -6.10
CA ARG A 280 10.90 -4.41 -7.31
C ARG A 280 9.56 -4.97 -6.92
N SER A 281 8.58 -4.76 -7.79
CA SER A 281 7.28 -5.36 -7.55
C SER A 281 7.34 -6.87 -7.66
N ARG A 282 6.71 -7.56 -6.71
CA ARG A 282 6.66 -9.02 -6.66
C ARG A 282 5.34 -9.53 -6.08
N LEU A 283 4.90 -10.67 -6.60
CA LEU A 283 3.86 -11.48 -5.99
C LEU A 283 4.52 -12.34 -4.90
N PHE A 284 3.84 -12.53 -3.78
CA PHE A 284 4.27 -13.47 -2.77
C PHE A 284 3.06 -14.04 -2.04
N HIS A 285 3.26 -15.24 -1.49
CA HIS A 285 2.26 -15.93 -0.70
C HIS A 285 2.74 -16.00 0.74
N CYS A 286 1.83 -15.81 1.68
CA CYS A 286 2.10 -16.06 3.09
C CYS A 286 0.97 -16.89 3.69
N SER A 287 1.35 -17.78 4.60
CA SER A 287 0.41 -18.67 5.28
C SER A 287 0.64 -18.59 6.78
N TYR A 288 -0.44 -18.44 7.54
CA TYR A 288 -0.39 -18.31 8.99
C TYR A 288 -1.39 -19.27 9.63
N THR A 289 -0.87 -20.15 10.48
CA THR A 289 -1.69 -21.06 11.28
C THR A 289 -1.99 -20.40 12.61
N SER A 290 -3.28 -20.18 12.90
CA SER A 290 -3.75 -19.66 14.17
C SER A 290 -5.07 -20.33 14.55
N LYS A 291 -5.20 -20.69 15.82
CA LYS A 291 -6.39 -21.37 16.38
C LYS A 291 -6.77 -22.62 15.56
N LEU A 292 -7.91 -22.58 14.86
CA LEU A 292 -8.50 -23.73 14.17
C LEU A 292 -8.26 -23.72 12.66
N SER A 293 -7.43 -22.82 12.13
CA SER A 293 -7.18 -22.74 10.69
C SER A 293 -5.78 -22.29 10.31
N THR A 294 -5.44 -22.57 9.05
CA THR A 294 -4.35 -21.91 8.33
C THR A 294 -4.95 -20.99 7.28
N LEU A 295 -4.69 -19.69 7.41
CA LEU A 295 -5.02 -18.72 6.37
C LEU A 295 -3.87 -18.60 5.38
N GLU A 296 -4.18 -18.58 4.09
CA GLU A 296 -3.24 -18.28 3.03
C GLU A 296 -3.63 -16.99 2.32
N PHE A 297 -2.66 -16.12 2.10
CA PHE A 297 -2.82 -14.86 1.41
C PHE A 297 -1.97 -14.83 0.15
N THR A 298 -2.55 -14.29 -0.93
CA THR A 298 -1.81 -13.90 -2.13
C THR A 298 -1.70 -12.38 -2.16
N LEU A 299 -0.47 -11.89 -2.08
CA LEU A 299 -0.16 -10.47 -1.90
C LEU A 299 0.82 -9.98 -2.98
N GLY A 300 0.71 -8.71 -3.35
CA GLY A 300 1.64 -8.04 -4.26
C GLY A 300 2.25 -6.82 -3.61
N HIS A 301 3.57 -6.77 -3.52
CA HIS A 301 4.28 -5.50 -3.29
C HIS A 301 4.43 -4.82 -4.64
N LEU A 302 3.87 -3.62 -4.80
CA LEU A 302 3.98 -2.82 -6.02
C LEU A 302 4.82 -1.57 -5.76
N VAL A 303 5.88 -1.38 -6.52
CA VAL A 303 6.74 -0.19 -6.41
C VAL A 303 6.19 0.97 -7.23
N SER A 304 6.34 2.20 -6.73
CA SER A 304 5.94 3.42 -7.47
C SER A 304 4.53 3.32 -8.08
N SER A 305 3.55 3.09 -7.23
CA SER A 305 2.16 2.83 -7.60
C SER A 305 1.22 4.01 -7.31
N VAL A 306 0.04 3.95 -7.93
CA VAL A 306 -1.11 4.84 -7.71
C VAL A 306 -2.33 4.03 -7.30
N GLU A 307 -3.24 4.66 -6.57
CA GLU A 307 -4.55 4.10 -6.26
C GLU A 307 -5.48 4.29 -7.47
N ALA A 308 -6.13 3.21 -7.89
CA ALA A 308 -7.22 3.21 -8.84
C ALA A 308 -8.51 2.78 -8.13
N THR A 309 -9.51 3.65 -8.15
CA THR A 309 -10.87 3.32 -7.68
C THR A 309 -11.79 3.14 -8.88
N ILE A 310 -12.36 1.95 -9.01
CA ILE A 310 -13.12 1.51 -10.18
C ILE A 310 -14.61 1.64 -9.90
N PHE A 311 -15.35 2.16 -10.87
CA PHE A 311 -16.80 2.23 -10.89
C PHE A 311 -17.32 1.64 -12.20
N VAL A 312 -18.47 0.99 -12.14
CA VAL A 312 -19.15 0.47 -13.32
C VAL A 312 -20.59 0.94 -13.29
N ARG A 313 -21.04 1.50 -14.41
CA ARG A 313 -22.39 2.04 -14.56
C ARG A 313 -23.01 1.56 -15.86
N VAL A 314 -24.23 1.05 -15.80
CA VAL A 314 -25.04 0.76 -16.99
C VAL A 314 -25.47 2.09 -17.61
N ILE A 315 -25.05 2.34 -18.85
CA ILE A 315 -25.35 3.59 -19.57
C ILE A 315 -26.37 3.38 -20.69
N ARG A 316 -26.52 2.16 -21.22
CA ARG A 316 -27.53 1.81 -22.22
C ARG A 316 -28.01 0.38 -22.02
N GLY A 317 -29.30 0.15 -22.26
CA GLY A 317 -29.94 -1.14 -22.06
C GLY A 317 -30.13 -1.47 -20.58
N SER A 318 -30.28 -2.76 -20.30
CA SER A 318 -30.39 -3.31 -18.94
C SER A 318 -29.59 -4.58 -18.86
N TRP A 319 -29.06 -4.91 -17.68
CA TRP A 319 -28.39 -6.19 -17.47
C TRP A 319 -29.34 -7.34 -17.90
N PRO A 320 -28.93 -8.21 -18.83
CA PRO A 320 -29.84 -9.19 -19.41
C PRO A 320 -30.25 -10.25 -18.37
N ASP A 321 -31.55 -10.56 -18.33
CA ASP A 321 -32.10 -11.50 -17.35
C ASP A 321 -31.50 -12.90 -17.53
N GLY A 322 -31.12 -13.53 -16.42
CA GLY A 322 -30.51 -14.86 -16.39
C GLY A 322 -29.02 -14.92 -16.76
N PHE A 323 -28.38 -13.78 -17.00
CA PHE A 323 -26.92 -13.71 -17.13
C PHE A 323 -26.26 -13.48 -15.77
N HIS A 324 -25.23 -14.28 -15.52
CA HIS A 324 -24.24 -14.06 -14.47
C HIS A 324 -23.14 -13.15 -14.98
N CYS A 325 -22.49 -12.45 -14.07
CA CYS A 325 -21.27 -11.74 -14.39
C CYS A 325 -20.26 -11.69 -13.27
N GLU A 326 -19.05 -11.43 -13.72
CA GLU A 326 -17.90 -11.17 -12.89
C GLU A 326 -17.11 -10.01 -13.50
N PHE A 327 -16.85 -9.00 -12.67
CA PHE A 327 -15.94 -7.92 -12.99
C PHE A 327 -14.63 -8.15 -12.28
N SER A 328 -13.52 -7.93 -12.97
CA SER A 328 -12.21 -8.15 -12.39
C SER A 328 -11.16 -7.19 -12.92
N ALA A 329 -10.16 -6.92 -12.08
CA ALA A 329 -9.05 -6.04 -12.39
C ALA A 329 -7.71 -6.79 -12.32
N PHE A 330 -6.77 -6.37 -13.15
CA PHE A 330 -5.41 -6.88 -13.17
C PHE A 330 -4.44 -5.73 -13.46
N GLY A 331 -3.35 -5.64 -12.70
CA GLY A 331 -2.23 -4.79 -13.07
C GLY A 331 -1.40 -5.50 -14.14
N VAL A 332 -0.92 -4.79 -15.16
CA VAL A 332 -0.07 -5.34 -16.21
C VAL A 332 1.12 -4.42 -16.41
N ARG A 333 2.33 -4.88 -16.16
CA ARG A 333 3.54 -4.12 -16.51
C ARG A 333 3.79 -4.12 -18.01
N ARG A 334 4.35 -3.01 -18.51
CA ARG A 334 4.77 -2.90 -19.91
C ARG A 334 6.02 -3.74 -20.16
N LYS A 335 6.01 -4.51 -21.25
CA LYS A 335 7.03 -5.50 -21.65
C LYS A 335 8.46 -4.95 -21.90
N ASN A 336 8.70 -3.65 -21.76
CA ASN A 336 9.99 -3.02 -22.09
C ASN A 336 10.89 -2.79 -20.87
N ILE A 337 10.57 -3.34 -19.70
CA ILE A 337 11.39 -3.27 -18.49
C ILE A 337 11.97 -4.67 -18.24
N ASP A 338 13.30 -4.76 -18.11
CA ASP A 338 14.08 -6.00 -18.05
C ASP A 338 13.39 -7.12 -17.26
N HIS A 339 13.17 -8.25 -17.95
CA HIS A 339 12.44 -9.40 -17.44
C HIS A 339 13.21 -10.12 -16.32
N ASP A 340 12.76 -9.97 -15.07
CA ASP A 340 12.96 -11.01 -14.06
C ASP A 340 11.87 -12.08 -14.23
N LYS A 341 12.27 -13.36 -14.26
CA LYS A 341 11.35 -14.49 -14.44
C LYS A 341 10.33 -14.62 -13.31
N ASN A 342 10.65 -14.10 -12.12
CA ASN A 342 9.74 -14.08 -10.97
C ASN A 342 8.78 -12.87 -10.98
N ALA A 343 8.99 -11.91 -11.88
CA ALA A 343 8.12 -10.75 -11.98
C ALA A 343 6.78 -11.17 -12.61
N ALA A 344 6.80 -11.96 -13.68
CA ALA A 344 5.65 -12.26 -14.55
C ALA A 344 4.38 -12.78 -13.85
N ASP A 345 4.46 -13.19 -12.58
CA ASP A 345 3.33 -13.73 -11.81
C ASP A 345 2.33 -12.65 -11.34
N ILE A 346 2.76 -11.41 -11.03
CA ILE A 346 1.81 -10.36 -10.61
C ILE A 346 0.85 -9.99 -11.75
N ASP A 347 1.37 -9.95 -12.99
CA ASP A 347 0.66 -9.39 -14.14
C ASP A 347 -0.55 -10.24 -14.58
N ARG A 348 -0.75 -11.40 -13.94
CA ARG A 348 -1.82 -12.36 -14.21
C ARG A 348 -2.77 -12.51 -13.04
N GLU A 349 -2.43 -11.96 -11.88
CA GLU A 349 -3.20 -12.19 -10.67
C GLU A 349 -4.45 -11.31 -10.66
N LYS A 350 -5.59 -11.97 -10.42
CA LYS A 350 -6.92 -11.39 -10.60
C LYS A 350 -7.42 -10.77 -9.32
N ILE A 351 -7.96 -9.57 -9.42
CA ILE A 351 -8.73 -8.94 -8.35
C ILE A 351 -10.19 -8.99 -8.75
N VAL A 352 -10.95 -9.89 -8.14
CA VAL A 352 -12.41 -9.96 -8.34
C VAL A 352 -13.06 -8.74 -7.69
N LEU A 353 -13.59 -7.84 -8.52
CA LEU A 353 -14.28 -6.63 -8.08
C LEU A 353 -15.73 -6.92 -7.72
N PHE A 354 -16.35 -7.82 -8.48
CA PHE A 354 -17.72 -8.25 -8.32
C PHE A 354 -17.87 -9.65 -8.91
N ASP A 355 -18.66 -10.49 -8.25
CA ASP A 355 -19.10 -11.78 -8.76
C ASP A 355 -20.56 -11.94 -8.35
N SER A 356 -21.42 -12.16 -9.33
CA SER A 356 -22.85 -12.37 -9.13
C SER A 356 -23.18 -13.62 -8.31
N ARG A 357 -22.32 -14.65 -8.28
CA ARG A 357 -22.51 -15.93 -7.54
C ARG A 357 -23.92 -16.54 -7.62
N GLY A 358 -24.66 -16.29 -8.70
CA GLY A 358 -26.04 -16.76 -8.87
C GLY A 358 -27.14 -15.74 -8.53
N GLU A 359 -26.80 -14.63 -7.90
CA GLU A 359 -27.73 -13.52 -7.61
C GLU A 359 -27.77 -12.51 -8.76
N LYS A 360 -28.92 -11.83 -8.93
CA LYS A 360 -29.05 -10.77 -9.94
C LYS A 360 -28.11 -9.63 -9.56
N GLY A 361 -27.25 -9.19 -10.49
CA GLY A 361 -26.34 -8.07 -10.27
C GLY A 361 -27.10 -6.86 -9.74
N THR A 362 -26.75 -6.39 -8.53
CA THR A 362 -27.47 -5.29 -7.88
C THR A 362 -27.08 -3.97 -8.53
N VAL A 363 -27.90 -3.54 -9.49
CA VAL A 363 -27.84 -2.21 -10.09
C VAL A 363 -28.67 -1.27 -9.22
N ASP A 364 -28.08 -0.15 -8.79
CA ASP A 364 -28.81 0.87 -8.04
C ASP A 364 -29.70 1.74 -8.96
N ASN A 365 -30.46 2.67 -8.36
CA ASN A 365 -31.37 3.55 -9.12
C ASN A 365 -30.65 4.46 -10.13
N ASP A 366 -29.35 4.68 -9.96
CA ASP A 366 -28.52 5.52 -10.82
C ASP A 366 -27.79 4.69 -11.90
N GLY A 367 -28.07 3.39 -11.97
CA GLY A 367 -27.47 2.47 -12.92
C GLY A 367 -26.09 1.95 -12.48
N ASN A 368 -25.62 2.24 -11.27
CA ASN A 368 -24.31 1.77 -10.81
C ASN A 368 -24.40 0.31 -10.39
N ILE A 369 -23.40 -0.47 -10.80
CA ILE A 369 -23.20 -1.83 -10.34
C ILE A 369 -22.45 -1.76 -9.01
N LYS A 370 -23.05 -2.30 -7.95
CA LYS A 370 -22.43 -2.34 -6.64
C LYS A 370 -21.30 -3.38 -6.60
N LEU A 371 -20.07 -2.91 -6.82
CA LEU A 371 -18.88 -3.75 -6.68
C LEU A 371 -18.63 -4.12 -5.21
N SER A 372 -18.21 -5.36 -4.96
CA SER A 372 -17.74 -5.81 -3.64
C SER A 372 -16.44 -5.13 -3.27
N ARG A 373 -15.55 -4.93 -4.25
CA ARG A 373 -14.26 -4.24 -4.12
C ARG A 373 -14.12 -3.23 -5.25
N ARG A 374 -13.50 -2.09 -4.97
CA ARG A 374 -13.28 -1.05 -5.97
C ARG A 374 -11.88 -0.48 -6.00
N VAL A 375 -11.07 -0.69 -4.96
CA VAL A 375 -9.74 -0.09 -4.85
C VAL A 375 -8.68 -1.12 -5.23
N VAL A 376 -7.83 -0.73 -6.18
CA VAL A 376 -6.67 -1.49 -6.61
C VAL A 376 -5.45 -0.57 -6.69
N SER A 377 -4.27 -1.13 -6.44
CA SER A 377 -2.99 -0.45 -6.66
C SER A 377 -2.45 -0.79 -8.04
N VAL A 378 -1.93 0.20 -8.75
CA VAL A 378 -1.41 0.03 -10.11
C VAL A 378 -0.06 0.72 -10.22
N GLU A 379 0.94 0.02 -10.75
CA GLU A 379 2.25 0.63 -11.02
C GLU A 379 2.14 1.75 -12.05
N THR A 380 2.82 2.87 -11.81
CA THR A 380 2.77 4.01 -12.73
C THR A 380 3.36 3.75 -14.12
N ALA A 381 4.25 2.77 -14.25
CA ALA A 381 4.80 2.34 -15.53
C ALA A 381 3.98 1.21 -16.19
N GLY A 382 2.98 0.68 -15.50
CA GLY A 382 2.11 -0.39 -15.97
C GLY A 382 0.81 0.11 -16.58
N GLU A 383 -0.16 -0.78 -16.61
CA GLU A 383 -1.51 -0.61 -17.13
C GLU A 383 -2.49 -1.32 -16.19
N LEU A 384 -3.72 -0.82 -16.13
CA LEU A 384 -4.82 -1.51 -15.46
C LEU A 384 -5.72 -2.11 -16.53
N LYS A 385 -5.96 -3.42 -16.43
CA LYS A 385 -7.00 -4.08 -17.21
C LYS A 385 -8.23 -4.30 -16.36
N VAL A 386 -9.39 -3.99 -16.91
CA VAL A 386 -10.68 -4.36 -16.32
C VAL A 386 -11.38 -5.32 -17.29
N SER A 387 -11.65 -6.53 -16.80
CA SER A 387 -12.34 -7.60 -17.54
C SER A 387 -13.76 -7.75 -17.04
N LEU A 388 -14.69 -7.94 -17.98
CA LEU A 388 -16.05 -8.39 -17.77
C LEU A 388 -16.18 -9.79 -18.36
N LYS A 389 -16.57 -10.74 -17.52
CA LYS A 389 -17.09 -12.04 -17.96
C LYS A 389 -18.59 -12.06 -17.74
N ALA A 390 -19.34 -12.41 -18.77
CA ALA A 390 -20.78 -12.58 -18.72
C ALA A 390 -21.16 -13.93 -19.32
N TRP A 391 -22.00 -14.70 -18.63
CA TRP A 391 -22.40 -16.02 -19.09
C TRP A 391 -23.81 -16.36 -18.63
N LYS A 392 -24.44 -17.30 -19.35
CA LYS A 392 -25.71 -17.92 -18.97
C LYS A 392 -25.49 -19.41 -18.76
N VAL A 393 -26.31 -20.04 -17.94
CA VAL A 393 -26.34 -21.50 -17.80
C VAL A 393 -26.49 -22.12 -19.20
N ASP A 394 -25.57 -23.00 -19.57
CA ASP A 394 -25.49 -23.69 -20.87
C ASP A 394 -25.25 -22.80 -22.10
N SER A 395 -24.61 -21.64 -21.95
CA SER A 395 -24.22 -20.74 -23.06
C SER A 395 -22.74 -20.39 -23.05
N ASP A 396 -22.22 -19.93 -24.19
CA ASP A 396 -20.85 -19.45 -24.31
C ASP A 396 -20.59 -18.24 -23.41
N VAL A 397 -19.39 -18.18 -22.84
CA VAL A 397 -18.93 -17.06 -22.00
C VAL A 397 -18.51 -15.91 -22.90
N VAL A 398 -19.10 -14.74 -22.69
CA VAL A 398 -18.67 -13.48 -23.31
C VAL A 398 -17.63 -12.84 -22.39
N GLU A 399 -16.42 -12.66 -22.89
CA GLU A 399 -15.34 -11.94 -22.20
C GLU A 399 -14.96 -10.68 -22.97
N LYS A 400 -14.92 -9.55 -22.25
CA LYS A 400 -14.50 -8.24 -22.77
C LYS A 400 -13.50 -7.63 -21.80
N GLU A 401 -12.46 -7.00 -22.34
CA GLU A 401 -11.42 -6.35 -21.54
C GLU A 401 -11.19 -4.92 -22.03
N GLU A 402 -10.96 -4.02 -21.08
CA GLU A 402 -10.57 -2.65 -21.35
C GLU A 402 -9.29 -2.29 -20.61
N VAL A 403 -8.41 -1.53 -21.27
CA VAL A 403 -7.09 -1.16 -20.78
C VAL A 403 -7.03 0.33 -20.45
N PHE A 404 -6.49 0.64 -19.28
CA PHE A 404 -6.34 1.99 -18.77
C PHE A 404 -4.86 2.28 -18.46
N THR A 405 -4.40 3.44 -18.92
CA THR A 405 -3.09 3.97 -18.54
C THR A 405 -3.19 4.68 -17.19
N PRO A 406 -2.34 4.35 -16.20
CA PRO A 406 -2.35 4.98 -14.90
C PRO A 406 -2.07 6.47 -14.97
N LEU A 407 -2.85 7.25 -14.22
CA LEU A 407 -2.62 8.67 -14.03
C LEU A 407 -2.22 8.95 -12.59
N ARG A 408 -1.53 10.07 -12.34
CA ARG A 408 -1.26 10.53 -10.97
C ARG A 408 -2.53 11.06 -10.30
N ALA A 409 -3.42 11.65 -11.08
CA ALA A 409 -4.70 12.17 -10.64
C ALA A 409 -5.65 12.24 -11.84
N GLY A 410 -6.95 12.26 -11.56
CA GLY A 410 -8.00 12.43 -12.55
C GLY A 410 -8.78 11.15 -12.85
N LEU A 411 -9.58 11.21 -13.90
CA LEU A 411 -10.54 10.17 -14.24
C LEU A 411 -10.19 9.58 -15.61
N SER A 412 -10.46 8.30 -15.79
CA SER A 412 -10.41 7.63 -17.10
C SER A 412 -11.68 6.85 -17.32
N TYR A 413 -12.13 6.79 -18.56
CA TYR A 413 -13.41 6.18 -18.93
C TYR A 413 -13.22 5.24 -20.12
N ARG A 414 -13.87 4.09 -20.08
CA ARG A 414 -14.01 3.16 -21.20
C ARG A 414 -15.42 2.59 -21.21
N GLU A 415 -15.87 2.19 -22.37
CA GLU A 415 -17.18 1.57 -22.54
C GLU A 415 -17.00 0.09 -22.88
N ILE A 416 -17.73 -0.77 -22.17
CA ILE A 416 -17.82 -2.20 -22.45
C ILE A 416 -19.24 -2.49 -22.92
N ASP A 417 -19.36 -3.07 -24.11
CA ASP A 417 -20.64 -3.42 -24.73
C ASP A 417 -20.75 -4.95 -24.89
N ILE A 418 -21.88 -5.51 -24.40
CA ILE A 418 -22.26 -6.92 -24.52
C ILE A 418 -23.56 -7.10 -25.32
N GLU A 419 -23.73 -6.33 -26.40
CA GLU A 419 -24.86 -6.29 -27.36
C GLU A 419 -26.18 -5.77 -26.79
N LEU A 420 -26.60 -6.27 -25.63
CA LEU A 420 -27.87 -5.94 -24.98
C LEU A 420 -27.71 -4.94 -23.81
N CYS A 421 -26.46 -4.71 -23.39
CA CYS A 421 -26.13 -3.84 -22.27
C CYS A 421 -24.78 -3.17 -22.55
N ALA A 422 -24.74 -1.84 -22.47
CA ALA A 422 -23.51 -1.08 -22.52
C ALA A 422 -23.23 -0.45 -21.16
N MET A 423 -21.98 -0.58 -20.72
CA MET A 423 -21.52 -0.16 -19.41
C MET A 423 -20.33 0.76 -19.55
N GLU A 424 -20.32 1.82 -18.77
CA GLU A 424 -19.15 2.68 -18.58
C GLU A 424 -18.35 2.18 -17.39
N VAL A 425 -17.08 1.87 -17.64
CA VAL A 425 -16.07 1.64 -16.61
C VAL A 425 -15.31 2.95 -16.41
N SER A 426 -15.43 3.50 -15.20
CA SER A 426 -14.73 4.72 -14.78
C SER A 426 -13.65 4.36 -13.76
N VAL A 427 -12.45 4.90 -13.95
CA VAL A 427 -11.33 4.73 -13.02
C VAL A 427 -10.91 6.10 -12.49
N ALA A 428 -11.04 6.27 -11.18
CA ALA A 428 -10.53 7.43 -10.46
C ALA A 428 -9.12 7.15 -9.94
N TRP A 429 -8.16 7.90 -10.48
CA TRP A 429 -6.75 7.79 -10.13
C TRP A 429 -6.40 8.75 -9.02
N SER A 430 -5.62 8.28 -8.04
CA SER A 430 -5.14 9.12 -6.94
C SER A 430 -3.72 8.71 -6.55
N LEU A 431 -2.88 9.71 -6.25
CA LEU A 431 -1.66 9.47 -5.49
C LEU A 431 -2.01 8.98 -4.07
N ILE A 432 -1.00 8.44 -3.40
CA ILE A 432 -1.06 8.02 -2.01
C ILE A 432 -0.15 8.97 -1.24
N SER A 433 -0.56 9.42 -0.06
CA SER A 433 0.25 10.33 0.75
C SER A 433 0.71 9.59 2.01
N GLY A 434 2.03 9.53 2.21
CA GLY A 434 2.62 8.95 3.42
C GLY A 434 2.46 9.82 4.67
N THR A 435 1.86 11.02 4.56
CA THR A 435 1.58 11.89 5.70
C THR A 435 0.07 11.91 5.98
N PRO A 436 -0.36 11.66 7.23
CA PRO A 436 -1.73 11.92 7.61
C PRO A 436 -1.98 13.43 7.55
N VAL A 437 -2.59 13.93 6.47
CA VAL A 437 -3.07 15.32 6.45
C VAL A 437 -4.24 15.39 7.42
N THR A 438 -3.95 15.84 8.65
CA THR A 438 -4.98 16.18 9.62
C THR A 438 -5.79 17.35 9.08
N ALA A 439 -7.09 17.42 9.42
CA ALA A 439 -8.00 18.47 8.96
C ALA A 439 -7.58 19.91 9.33
N ARG A 440 -6.42 20.10 9.98
CA ARG A 440 -5.86 21.42 10.36
C ARG A 440 -5.04 22.10 9.27
N THR A 441 -4.81 21.48 8.11
CA THR A 441 -4.02 22.10 7.03
C THR A 441 -4.85 22.76 5.93
N THR A 442 -6.16 22.93 6.14
CA THR A 442 -6.99 23.84 5.34
C THR A 442 -7.35 25.06 6.18
N LEU A 443 -6.41 26.00 6.31
CA LEU A 443 -6.68 27.40 6.62
C LEU A 443 -5.84 28.28 5.72
#